data_AF-A0A819XXU5-F1
#
_entry.id   AF-A0A819XXU5-F1
#
_cell.length_a   1.000
_cell.length_b   1.000
_cell.length_c   1.000
_cell.angle_alpha   90.00
_cell.angle_beta   90.00
_cell.angle_gamma   90.00
#
_symmetry.space_group_name_H-M   'P 1'
#
loop_
_entity.id
_entity.type
_entity.pdbx_description
1 polymer ?
#
loop_
_entity_poly.entity_id
_entity_poly.type
_entity_poly.pdbx_seq_one_letter_code
_entity_poly.pdbx_strand_id
1 'polypeptide(L)'
;MILSRKKQAIQTTVFLEIKGKKKIVHPQVTIQSLFNWLYWAMNLASLSSLLTTNVEKYHSFWLAYLIPLIVFMGAIIVLVVGRQRYIRAPPNGSLLIQAFRVIKIAFRLRWKLGKQDHIKHILDYAKQAQISDEITQTNEKMNEFIDDLKQAIYACRVFTFYPIYWLCYNQMVGNLTSQAAQMNVGPLPNDILQNIDPLVLIIFIPIFEKIIYPSLRRLNINFKPILRITCGFIVASLAIAWTAIVQHLIYSTGPNYSFTTEPCSTSKCQKFNNITVAWQIPSYFLIAISRDVQCRFTEH
;
A
#
# COMPACT_ATOMS: atom_id res chain seq x y z
N MET A 1 13.73 -19.31 -15.59
CA MET A 1 13.59 -18.21 -14.60
C MET A 1 14.92 -17.83 -13.91
N ILE A 2 15.70 -18.78 -13.36
CA ILE A 2 16.96 -18.49 -12.63
C ILE A 2 18.11 -18.02 -13.55
N LEU A 3 18.20 -18.56 -14.77
CA LEU A 3 19.24 -18.17 -15.74
C LEU A 3 18.99 -16.80 -16.39
N SER A 4 17.72 -16.39 -16.55
CA SER A 4 17.37 -15.05 -17.04
C SER A 4 17.70 -13.97 -16.00
N ARG A 5 17.41 -14.24 -14.71
CA ARG A 5 17.85 -13.36 -13.59
C ARG A 5 19.36 -13.23 -13.51
N LYS A 6 20.14 -14.30 -13.75
CA LYS A 6 21.62 -14.23 -13.79
C LYS A 6 22.12 -13.38 -14.97
N LYS A 7 21.52 -13.48 -16.16
CA LYS A 7 21.89 -12.63 -17.30
C LYS A 7 21.55 -11.15 -17.08
N GLN A 8 20.43 -10.83 -16.43
CA GLN A 8 20.08 -9.45 -16.06
C GLN A 8 20.95 -8.88 -14.91
N ALA A 9 21.31 -9.72 -13.92
CA ALA A 9 22.17 -9.30 -12.80
C ALA A 9 23.62 -8.97 -13.22
N ILE A 10 24.13 -9.61 -14.28
CA ILE A 10 25.47 -9.35 -14.81
C ILE A 10 25.53 -8.03 -15.61
N GLN A 11 24.38 -7.52 -16.07
CA GLN A 11 24.33 -6.41 -17.05
C GLN A 11 24.17 -5.00 -16.45
N THR A 12 24.23 -4.84 -15.12
CA THR A 12 24.05 -3.50 -14.50
C THR A 12 25.06 -3.18 -13.41
N THR A 13 26.32 -3.55 -13.56
CA THR A 13 27.37 -3.03 -12.69
C THR A 13 27.90 -1.74 -13.31
N VAL A 14 27.39 -0.59 -12.86
CA VAL A 14 27.84 0.70 -13.38
C VAL A 14 29.03 1.17 -12.55
N PHE A 15 30.19 1.34 -13.19
CA PHE A 15 31.34 1.96 -12.56
C PHE A 15 31.12 3.47 -12.57
N LEU A 16 30.77 4.04 -11.43
CA LEU A 16 30.67 5.50 -11.29
C LEU A 16 31.94 6.00 -10.63
N GLU A 17 32.55 7.01 -11.25
CA GLU A 17 33.66 7.75 -10.65
C GLU A 17 33.07 8.92 -9.85
N ILE A 18 33.00 8.74 -8.53
CA ILE A 18 32.52 9.78 -7.62
C ILE A 18 33.75 10.30 -6.86
N LYS A 19 34.10 11.57 -7.05
CA LYS A 19 35.26 12.22 -6.41
C LYS A 19 36.60 11.49 -6.69
N GLY A 20 36.85 11.10 -7.94
CA GLY A 20 38.12 10.46 -8.35
C GLY A 20 38.31 9.02 -7.87
N LYS A 21 37.28 8.38 -7.30
CA LYS A 21 37.32 6.97 -6.89
C LYS A 21 36.29 6.16 -7.68
N LYS A 22 36.75 5.13 -8.39
CA LYS A 22 35.88 4.15 -9.05
C LYS A 22 35.12 3.37 -7.98
N LYS A 23 33.81 3.54 -7.92
CA LYS A 23 32.93 2.74 -7.05
C LYS A 23 32.05 1.84 -7.90
N ILE A 24 32.00 0.58 -7.51
CA ILE A 24 31.08 -0.42 -8.05
C ILE A 24 29.71 -0.09 -7.46
N VAL A 25 28.79 0.40 -8.28
CA VAL A 25 27.42 0.70 -7.86
C VAL A 25 26.50 -0.35 -8.49
N HIS A 26 25.83 -1.13 -7.64
CA HIS A 26 24.70 -1.96 -8.05
C HIS A 26 23.42 -1.11 -8.01
N PRO A 27 22.79 -0.79 -9.15
CA PRO A 27 21.62 0.08 -9.21
C PRO A 27 20.44 -0.47 -8.41
N GLN A 28 20.27 -1.79 -8.38
CA GLN A 28 19.18 -2.45 -7.63
C GLN A 28 19.25 -2.17 -6.13
N VAL A 29 20.44 -2.30 -5.53
CA VAL A 29 20.66 -2.04 -4.10
C VAL A 29 20.51 -0.54 -3.78
N THR A 30 20.96 0.32 -4.70
CA THR A 30 20.85 1.78 -4.54
C THR A 30 19.38 2.23 -4.61
N ILE A 31 18.62 1.69 -5.57
CA ILE A 31 17.19 1.96 -5.74
C ILE A 31 16.41 1.42 -4.53
N GLN A 32 16.71 0.22 -4.04
CA GLN A 32 16.08 -0.33 -2.85
C GLN A 32 16.36 0.53 -1.61
N SER A 33 17.61 0.96 -1.41
CA SER A 33 17.96 1.85 -0.29
C SER A 33 17.24 3.20 -0.39
N LEU A 34 17.13 3.77 -1.60
CA LEU A 34 16.38 5.00 -1.84
C LEU A 34 14.90 4.83 -1.50
N PHE A 35 14.27 3.73 -1.94
CA PHE A 35 12.86 3.45 -1.62
C PHE A 35 12.65 3.19 -0.13
N ASN A 36 13.60 2.56 0.55
CA ASN A 36 13.55 2.39 2.00
C ASN A 36 13.60 3.74 2.73
N TRP A 37 14.52 4.63 2.35
CA TRP A 37 14.56 5.99 2.88
C TRP A 37 13.30 6.79 2.59
N LEU A 38 12.76 6.67 1.37
CA LEU A 38 11.49 7.29 0.99
C LEU A 38 10.34 6.76 1.86
N TYR A 39 10.30 5.45 2.11
CA TYR A 39 9.30 4.82 2.95
C TYR A 39 9.36 5.33 4.40
N TRP A 40 10.56 5.42 4.98
CA TRP A 40 10.77 6.02 6.30
C TRP A 40 10.32 7.48 6.33
N ALA A 41 10.67 8.26 5.31
CA ALA A 41 10.27 9.66 5.20
C ALA A 41 8.75 9.83 5.10
N MET A 42 8.05 8.96 4.35
CA MET A 42 6.59 9.01 4.23
C MET A 42 5.89 8.71 5.57
N ASN A 43 6.35 7.71 6.33
CA ASN A 43 5.77 7.40 7.65
C ASN A 43 6.06 8.49 8.68
N LEU A 44 7.24 9.14 8.61
CA LEU A 44 7.52 10.31 9.44
C LEU A 44 6.66 11.50 9.03
N ALA A 45 6.46 11.71 7.72
CA ALA A 45 5.65 12.81 7.20
C ALA A 45 4.16 12.65 7.53
N SER A 46 3.61 11.43 7.60
CA SER A 46 2.21 11.24 8.00
C SER A 46 1.93 11.64 9.45
N LEU A 47 2.95 11.67 10.33
CA LEU A 47 2.84 12.24 11.68
C LEU A 47 2.61 13.76 11.69
N SER A 48 2.84 14.45 10.57
CA SER A 48 2.50 15.87 10.45
C SER A 48 1.00 16.13 10.63
N SER A 49 0.14 15.12 10.49
CA SER A 49 -1.28 15.24 10.77
C SER A 49 -1.57 15.60 12.24
N LEU A 50 -0.65 15.32 13.17
CA LEU A 50 -0.72 15.80 14.55
C LEU A 50 -0.78 17.32 14.62
N LEU A 51 -0.05 18.02 13.76
CA LEU A 51 -0.06 19.48 13.71
C LEU A 51 -1.41 19.98 13.17
N THR A 52 -1.87 19.44 12.04
CA THR A 52 -3.10 19.91 11.38
C THR A 52 -4.34 19.66 12.22
N THR A 53 -4.45 18.49 12.85
CA THR A 53 -5.60 18.13 13.71
C THR A 53 -5.67 18.95 15.01
N ASN A 54 -4.52 19.33 15.58
CA ASN A 54 -4.50 20.25 16.72
C ASN A 54 -4.84 21.69 16.29
N VAL A 55 -4.33 22.16 15.15
CA VAL A 55 -4.67 23.49 14.62
C VAL A 55 -6.16 23.58 14.28
N GLU A 56 -6.74 22.52 13.75
CA GLU A 56 -8.18 22.41 13.54
C GLU A 56 -8.96 22.55 14.84
N LYS A 57 -8.60 21.76 15.87
CA LYS A 57 -9.31 21.72 17.15
C LYS A 57 -9.22 23.04 17.93
N TYR A 58 -8.06 23.69 17.94
CA TYR A 58 -7.79 24.86 18.80
C TYR A 58 -7.87 26.21 18.08
N HIS A 59 -7.79 26.26 16.76
CA HIS A 59 -7.80 27.51 16.00
C HIS A 59 -8.90 27.59 14.94
N SER A 60 -8.72 26.93 13.79
CA SER A 60 -9.72 26.94 12.71
C SER A 60 -9.38 25.93 11.61
N PHE A 61 -10.43 25.50 10.89
CA PHE A 61 -10.29 24.68 9.69
C PHE A 61 -9.47 25.36 8.59
N TRP A 62 -9.64 26.67 8.38
CA TRP A 62 -8.91 27.40 7.33
C TRP A 62 -7.39 27.33 7.54
N LEU A 63 -6.92 27.56 8.78
CA LEU A 63 -5.51 27.44 9.12
C LEU A 63 -5.00 26.00 8.96
N ALA A 64 -5.81 25.00 9.34
CA ALA A 64 -5.44 23.60 9.20
C ALA A 64 -5.20 23.20 7.73
N TYR A 65 -6.00 23.71 6.79
CA TYR A 65 -5.81 23.49 5.35
C TYR A 65 -4.68 24.32 4.72
N LEU A 66 -4.32 25.46 5.31
CA LEU A 66 -3.21 26.29 4.81
C LEU A 66 -1.84 25.61 5.01
N ILE A 67 -1.67 24.85 6.08
CA ILE A 67 -0.41 24.13 6.38
C ILE A 67 0.03 23.20 5.25
N PRO A 68 -0.77 22.21 4.80
CA PRO A 68 -0.38 21.33 3.70
C PRO A 68 -0.20 22.08 2.38
N LEU A 69 -0.95 23.17 2.14
CA LEU A 69 -0.78 24.01 0.97
C LEU A 69 0.63 24.64 0.92
N ILE A 70 1.10 25.20 2.03
CA ILE A 70 2.45 25.80 2.11
C ILE A 70 3.52 24.74 1.85
N VAL A 71 3.39 23.55 2.45
CA VAL A 71 4.32 22.42 2.24
C VAL A 71 4.33 21.99 0.77
N PHE A 72 3.15 21.88 0.14
CA PHE A 72 3.01 21.51 -1.25
C PHE A 72 3.65 22.54 -2.19
N MET A 73 3.46 23.84 -1.92
CA MET A 73 4.13 24.91 -2.67
C MET A 73 5.65 24.84 -2.53
N GLY A 74 6.16 24.53 -1.33
CA GLY A 74 7.59 24.28 -1.10
C GLY A 74 8.11 23.12 -1.97
N ALA A 75 7.37 22.01 -2.04
CA ALA A 75 7.73 20.87 -2.89
C ALA A 75 7.80 21.25 -4.38
N ILE A 76 6.84 22.04 -4.88
CA ILE A 76 6.85 22.56 -6.26
C ILE A 76 8.10 23.42 -6.50
N ILE A 77 8.44 24.33 -5.59
CA ILE A 77 9.62 25.18 -5.72
C ILE A 77 10.90 24.32 -5.84
N VAL A 78 11.04 23.30 -4.99
CA VAL A 78 12.18 22.36 -5.06
C VAL A 78 12.24 21.67 -6.42
N LEU A 79 11.11 21.22 -6.97
CA LEU A 79 11.04 20.60 -8.29
C LEU A 79 11.43 21.58 -9.41
N VAL A 80 10.95 22.82 -9.35
CA VAL A 80 11.24 23.83 -10.38
C VAL A 80 12.71 24.25 -10.33
N VAL A 81 13.28 24.48 -9.15
CA VAL A 81 14.69 24.83 -8.97
C VAL A 81 15.59 23.65 -9.37
N GLY A 82 15.18 22.42 -9.05
CA GLY A 82 15.92 21.20 -9.37
C GLY A 82 15.85 20.79 -10.85
N ARG A 83 15.03 21.44 -11.68
CA ARG A 83 14.74 21.02 -13.07
C ARG A 83 15.97 20.81 -13.96
N GLN A 84 17.06 21.53 -13.69
CA GLN A 84 18.31 21.44 -14.46
C GLN A 84 19.18 20.23 -14.06
N ARG A 85 18.91 19.62 -12.90
CA ARG A 85 19.65 18.45 -12.38
C ARG A 85 18.96 17.12 -12.69
N TYR A 86 17.74 17.13 -13.22
CA TYR A 86 16.96 15.92 -13.47
C TYR A 86 17.30 15.28 -14.81
N ILE A 87 17.51 13.96 -14.78
CA ILE A 87 17.69 13.15 -15.99
C ILE A 87 16.31 12.90 -16.61
N ARG A 88 16.12 13.35 -17.84
CA ARG A 88 14.89 13.14 -18.60
C ARG A 88 14.99 11.81 -19.33
N ALA A 89 14.31 10.79 -18.82
CA ALA A 89 14.19 9.51 -19.53
C ALA A 89 13.35 9.70 -20.81
N PRO A 90 13.72 9.05 -21.93
CA PRO A 90 12.90 9.08 -23.14
C PRO A 90 11.52 8.44 -22.87
N PRO A 91 10.48 8.85 -23.62
CA PRO A 91 9.14 8.30 -23.43
C PRO A 91 9.12 6.81 -23.81
N ASN A 92 8.98 5.94 -22.81
CA ASN A 92 8.67 4.54 -23.02
C ASN A 92 7.19 4.43 -23.38
N GLY A 93 6.86 3.72 -24.48
CA GLY A 93 5.47 3.51 -24.88
C GLY A 93 4.62 2.86 -23.77
N SER A 94 3.30 2.98 -23.84
CA SER A 94 2.41 2.42 -22.82
C SER A 94 2.29 0.89 -22.93
N LEU A 95 2.81 0.19 -21.92
CA LEU A 95 2.65 -1.27 -21.76
C LEU A 95 1.16 -1.67 -21.68
N LEU A 96 0.31 -0.81 -21.10
CA LEU A 96 -1.12 -1.06 -21.02
C LEU A 96 -1.77 -1.05 -22.40
N ILE A 97 -1.40 -0.12 -23.28
CA ILE A 97 -1.91 -0.08 -24.66
C ILE A 97 -1.49 -1.35 -25.41
N GLN A 98 -0.25 -1.82 -25.22
CA GLN A 98 0.22 -3.07 -25.81
C GLN A 98 -0.56 -4.28 -25.26
N ALA A 99 -0.80 -4.34 -23.95
CA ALA A 99 -1.60 -5.39 -23.32
C ALA A 99 -3.04 -5.44 -23.88
N PHE A 100 -3.72 -4.29 -23.98
CA PHE A 100 -5.07 -4.21 -24.56
C PHE A 100 -5.08 -4.63 -26.04
N ARG A 101 -4.05 -4.27 -26.82
CA ARG A 101 -3.91 -4.70 -28.22
C ARG A 101 -3.81 -6.22 -28.31
N VAL A 102 -2.95 -6.84 -27.51
CA VAL A 102 -2.77 -8.30 -27.45
C VAL A 102 -4.07 -9.00 -27.05
N ILE A 103 -4.75 -8.53 -26.01
CA ILE A 103 -6.03 -9.09 -25.55
C ILE A 103 -7.10 -8.99 -26.65
N LYS A 104 -7.17 -7.85 -27.35
CA LYS A 104 -8.11 -7.64 -28.46
C LYS A 104 -7.84 -8.58 -29.62
N ILE A 105 -6.58 -8.79 -30.00
CA ILE A 105 -6.17 -9.73 -31.05
C ILE A 105 -6.52 -11.16 -30.65
N ALA A 106 -6.14 -11.58 -29.43
CA ALA A 106 -6.45 -12.89 -28.87
C ALA A 106 -7.97 -13.18 -28.91
N PHE A 107 -8.79 -12.22 -28.49
CA PHE A 107 -10.24 -12.39 -28.45
C PHE A 107 -10.86 -12.46 -29.85
N ARG A 108 -10.41 -11.62 -30.79
CA ARG A 108 -10.86 -11.66 -32.19
C ARG A 108 -10.52 -12.98 -32.88
N LEU A 109 -9.30 -13.50 -32.65
CA LEU A 109 -8.86 -14.76 -33.24
C LEU A 109 -9.61 -15.95 -32.65
N ARG A 110 -9.82 -15.97 -31.33
CA ARG A 110 -10.68 -16.97 -30.70
C ARG A 110 -12.11 -16.93 -31.25
N TRP A 111 -12.63 -15.74 -31.52
CA TRP A 111 -13.97 -15.59 -32.11
C TRP A 111 -14.05 -16.09 -33.56
N LYS A 112 -13.01 -15.88 -34.36
CA LYS A 112 -12.95 -16.35 -35.76
C LYS A 112 -12.64 -17.85 -35.91
N LEU A 113 -11.65 -18.35 -35.19
CA LEU A 113 -11.12 -19.71 -35.35
C LEU A 113 -11.88 -20.74 -34.51
N GLY A 114 -12.80 -20.30 -33.65
CA GLY A 114 -13.45 -21.17 -32.67
C GLY A 114 -12.49 -21.67 -31.59
N LYS A 115 -12.98 -22.52 -30.70
CA LYS A 115 -12.16 -23.14 -29.65
C LYS A 115 -11.30 -24.24 -30.25
N GLN A 116 -9.99 -24.11 -30.15
CA GLN A 116 -9.02 -25.15 -30.54
C GLN A 116 -8.52 -25.92 -29.31
N ASP A 117 -8.50 -27.25 -29.38
CA ASP A 117 -8.18 -28.12 -28.23
C ASP A 117 -6.71 -28.05 -27.79
N HIS A 118 -5.79 -27.70 -28.70
CA HIS A 118 -4.37 -27.53 -28.36
C HIS A 118 -4.05 -26.22 -27.64
N ILE A 119 -4.98 -25.25 -27.59
CA ILE A 119 -4.77 -23.96 -26.95
C ILE A 119 -5.41 -23.91 -25.56
N LYS A 120 -4.57 -23.93 -24.51
CA LYS A 120 -5.02 -23.91 -23.11
C LYS A 120 -5.44 -22.53 -22.61
N HIS A 121 -4.80 -21.44 -23.08
CA HIS A 121 -5.06 -20.09 -22.60
C HIS A 121 -5.50 -19.13 -23.72
N ILE A 122 -6.46 -18.25 -23.46
CA ILE A 122 -7.01 -17.33 -24.48
C ILE A 122 -5.94 -16.42 -25.12
N LEU A 123 -4.92 -16.00 -24.35
CA LEU A 123 -3.83 -15.16 -24.88
C LEU A 123 -2.90 -15.91 -25.85
N ASP A 124 -2.89 -17.25 -25.87
CA ASP A 124 -2.08 -18.00 -26.82
C ASP A 124 -2.58 -17.88 -28.27
N TYR A 125 -3.85 -17.51 -28.46
CA TYR A 125 -4.37 -17.16 -29.79
C TYR A 125 -3.64 -15.94 -30.39
N ALA A 126 -3.14 -15.02 -29.56
CA ALA A 126 -2.32 -13.90 -30.06
C ALA A 126 -0.95 -14.34 -30.58
N LYS A 127 -0.42 -15.48 -30.11
CA LYS A 127 0.83 -16.05 -30.65
C LYS A 127 0.61 -16.65 -32.04
N GLN A 128 -0.58 -17.19 -32.32
CA GLN A 128 -0.92 -17.70 -33.65
C GLN A 128 -1.10 -16.60 -34.69
N ALA A 129 -1.54 -15.41 -34.26
CA ALA A 129 -1.60 -14.21 -35.10
C ALA A 129 -0.25 -13.86 -35.76
N GLN A 130 0.85 -14.23 -35.10
CA GLN A 130 2.21 -13.93 -35.54
C GLN A 130 2.81 -14.98 -36.47
N ILE A 131 2.15 -16.14 -36.65
CA ILE A 131 2.61 -17.18 -37.59
C ILE A 131 2.27 -16.78 -39.04
N SER A 132 1.31 -15.87 -39.24
CA SER A 132 0.90 -15.40 -40.57
C SER A 132 1.71 -14.21 -41.13
N ASP A 133 2.48 -13.49 -40.29
CA ASP A 133 3.32 -12.35 -40.73
C ASP A 133 4.81 -12.66 -40.49
N GLU A 134 5.57 -12.85 -41.58
CA GLU A 134 7.03 -13.11 -41.59
C GLU A 134 7.86 -11.94 -40.99
N ILE A 135 8.08 -11.91 -39.67
CA ILE A 135 9.18 -11.13 -39.03
C ILE A 135 9.74 -11.87 -37.79
N THR A 136 10.80 -12.65 -37.99
CA THR A 136 11.30 -13.65 -37.02
C THR A 136 11.88 -13.09 -35.71
N GLN A 137 12.43 -11.86 -35.67
CA GLN A 137 13.03 -11.27 -34.45
C GLN A 137 12.05 -10.48 -33.55
N THR A 138 10.98 -9.92 -34.12
CA THR A 138 9.95 -9.19 -33.36
C THR A 138 9.02 -10.17 -32.63
N ASN A 139 8.98 -11.43 -33.08
CA ASN A 139 8.08 -12.46 -32.58
C ASN A 139 8.51 -13.03 -31.21
N GLU A 140 9.81 -13.15 -30.92
CA GLU A 140 10.27 -13.66 -29.61
C GLU A 140 9.95 -12.71 -28.45
N LYS A 141 10.25 -11.41 -28.60
CA LYS A 141 9.96 -10.40 -27.56
C LYS A 141 8.46 -10.26 -27.29
N MET A 142 7.64 -10.38 -28.33
CA MET A 142 6.18 -10.33 -28.18
C MET A 142 5.65 -11.61 -27.52
N ASN A 143 6.22 -12.78 -27.84
CA ASN A 143 5.87 -14.04 -27.18
C ASN A 143 6.23 -14.03 -25.68
N GLU A 144 7.40 -13.50 -25.33
CA GLU A 144 7.81 -13.25 -23.95
C GLU A 144 6.82 -12.31 -23.25
N PHE A 145 6.46 -11.19 -23.89
CA PHE A 145 5.46 -10.26 -23.37
C PHE A 145 4.08 -10.92 -23.16
N ILE A 146 3.65 -11.80 -24.07
CA ILE A 146 2.39 -12.54 -23.94
C ILE A 146 2.44 -13.47 -22.72
N ASP A 147 3.55 -14.15 -22.48
CA ASP A 147 3.71 -15.04 -21.33
C ASP A 147 3.79 -14.25 -20.01
N ASP A 148 4.50 -13.12 -19.99
CA ASP A 148 4.50 -12.19 -18.86
C ASP A 148 3.10 -11.65 -18.58
N LEU A 149 2.33 -11.29 -19.62
CA LEU A 149 0.95 -10.82 -19.49
C LEU A 149 0.03 -11.90 -18.90
N LYS A 150 0.20 -13.18 -19.27
CA LYS A 150 -0.55 -14.27 -18.63
C LYS A 150 -0.21 -14.38 -17.15
N GLN A 151 1.08 -14.37 -16.82
CA GLN A 151 1.51 -14.44 -15.43
C GLN A 151 0.97 -13.26 -14.62
N ALA A 152 0.94 -12.06 -15.20
CA ALA A 152 0.32 -10.89 -14.60
C ALA A 152 -1.19 -11.08 -14.37
N ILE A 153 -1.95 -11.61 -15.34
CA ILE A 153 -3.39 -11.89 -15.18
C ILE A 153 -3.63 -12.93 -14.07
N TYR A 154 -2.80 -13.98 -13.98
CA TYR A 154 -2.89 -14.94 -12.88
C TYR A 154 -2.59 -14.30 -11.53
N ALA A 155 -1.61 -13.40 -11.45
CA ALA A 155 -1.33 -12.64 -10.24
C ALA A 155 -2.48 -11.70 -9.86
N CYS A 156 -3.14 -11.06 -10.84
CA CYS A 156 -4.31 -10.21 -10.61
C CYS A 156 -5.47 -10.94 -9.93
N ARG A 157 -5.59 -12.28 -10.08
CA ARG A 157 -6.61 -13.05 -9.35
C ARG A 157 -6.44 -12.97 -7.83
N VAL A 158 -5.21 -12.82 -7.35
CA VAL A 158 -4.92 -12.62 -5.92
C VAL A 158 -5.35 -11.21 -5.49
N PHE A 159 -5.21 -10.22 -6.39
CA PHE A 159 -5.62 -8.84 -6.12
C PHE A 159 -7.13 -8.65 -6.01
N THR A 160 -7.95 -9.59 -6.50
CA THR A 160 -9.41 -9.56 -6.32
C THR A 160 -9.83 -9.50 -4.85
N PHE A 161 -9.03 -10.00 -3.91
CA PHE A 161 -9.33 -9.96 -2.48
C PHE A 161 -8.88 -8.66 -1.79
N TYR A 162 -7.95 -7.90 -2.38
CA TYR A 162 -7.43 -6.67 -1.77
C TYR A 162 -8.47 -5.56 -1.53
N PRO A 163 -9.52 -5.39 -2.37
CA PRO A 163 -10.60 -4.46 -2.05
C PRO A 163 -11.27 -4.73 -0.70
N ILE A 164 -11.40 -6.00 -0.29
CA ILE A 164 -11.97 -6.38 1.01
C ILE A 164 -11.03 -5.92 2.13
N TYR A 165 -9.72 -6.10 1.95
CA TYR A 165 -8.74 -5.60 2.90
C TYR A 165 -8.80 -4.08 3.04
N TRP A 166 -8.85 -3.35 1.92
CA TRP A 166 -8.95 -1.90 1.90
C TRP A 166 -10.25 -1.40 2.54
N LEU A 167 -11.36 -2.13 2.40
CA LEU A 167 -12.61 -1.82 3.11
C LEU A 167 -12.43 -1.84 4.63
N CYS A 168 -11.73 -2.85 5.15
CA CYS A 168 -11.41 -2.95 6.58
C CYS A 168 -10.41 -1.88 7.02
N TYR A 169 -9.36 -1.63 6.23
CA TYR A 169 -8.36 -0.60 6.52
C TYR A 169 -8.99 0.80 6.57
N ASN A 170 -9.87 1.13 5.62
CA ASN A 170 -10.53 2.43 5.54
C ASN A 170 -11.54 2.70 6.68
N GLN A 171 -11.88 1.69 7.49
CA GLN A 171 -12.64 1.94 8.72
C GLN A 171 -11.91 2.91 9.66
N MET A 172 -10.57 2.89 9.63
CA MET A 172 -9.68 3.67 10.49
C MET A 172 -9.80 5.19 10.28
N VAL A 173 -10.11 5.63 9.06
CA VAL A 173 -10.16 7.06 8.72
C VAL A 173 -11.52 7.67 9.07
N GLY A 174 -12.61 6.94 8.80
CA GLY A 174 -13.97 7.45 8.98
C GLY A 174 -14.65 6.95 10.24
N ASN A 175 -14.94 5.64 10.29
CA ASN A 175 -15.82 5.07 11.30
C ASN A 175 -15.18 5.03 12.69
N LEU A 176 -13.89 4.70 12.80
CA LEU A 176 -13.20 4.71 14.10
C LEU A 176 -13.06 6.13 14.66
N THR A 177 -12.89 7.14 13.79
CA THR A 177 -12.90 8.56 14.18
C THR A 177 -14.26 9.00 14.72
N SER A 178 -15.34 8.63 14.03
CA SER A 178 -16.72 8.87 14.51
C SER A 178 -17.04 8.12 15.80
N GLN A 179 -16.53 6.89 15.95
CA GLN A 179 -16.63 6.11 17.19
C GLN A 179 -15.88 6.81 18.33
N ALA A 180 -14.68 7.34 18.08
CA ALA A 180 -13.88 8.07 19.06
C ALA A 180 -14.61 9.31 19.58
N ALA A 181 -15.37 9.99 18.73
CA ALA A 181 -16.17 11.17 19.10
C ALA A 181 -17.26 10.87 20.15
N GLN A 182 -17.65 9.61 20.34
CA GLN A 182 -18.61 9.16 21.35
C GLN A 182 -17.94 8.72 22.66
N MET A 183 -16.61 8.71 22.71
CA MET A 183 -15.79 8.26 23.84
C MET A 183 -15.16 9.45 24.58
N ASN A 184 -14.64 9.22 25.78
CA ASN A 184 -13.83 10.21 26.49
C ASN A 184 -12.41 10.26 25.89
N VAL A 185 -12.17 11.27 25.05
CA VAL A 185 -10.90 11.54 24.36
C VAL A 185 -10.00 12.53 25.14
N GLY A 186 -10.54 13.16 26.18
CA GLY A 186 -9.84 14.18 26.96
C GLY A 186 -9.42 15.40 26.11
N PRO A 187 -8.22 15.97 26.31
CA PRO A 187 -7.77 17.14 25.56
C PRO A 187 -7.36 16.82 24.12
N LEU A 188 -7.29 15.55 23.73
CA LEU A 188 -6.78 15.16 22.41
C LEU A 188 -7.84 15.29 21.30
N PRO A 189 -7.47 15.58 20.04
CA PRO A 189 -8.37 15.46 18.89
C PRO A 189 -8.77 14.00 18.64
N ASN A 190 -9.96 13.76 18.09
CA ASN A 190 -10.46 12.39 17.81
C ASN A 190 -9.59 11.67 16.76
N ASP A 191 -9.12 12.42 15.78
CA ASP A 191 -8.35 11.96 14.63
C ASP A 191 -6.88 11.66 14.98
N ILE A 192 -6.44 12.03 16.20
CA ILE A 192 -5.06 11.82 16.65
C ILE A 192 -4.67 10.35 16.60
N LEU A 193 -5.65 9.45 16.82
CA LEU A 193 -5.44 8.01 16.90
C LEU A 193 -5.04 7.40 15.55
N GLN A 194 -5.35 8.06 14.43
CA GLN A 194 -4.87 7.63 13.12
C GLN A 194 -3.34 7.64 13.02
N ASN A 195 -2.66 8.46 13.83
CA ASN A 195 -1.19 8.49 13.90
C ASN A 195 -0.59 7.24 14.55
N ILE A 196 -1.39 6.39 15.19
CA ILE A 196 -0.91 5.11 15.71
C ILE A 196 -0.44 4.21 14.55
N ASP A 197 -1.08 4.26 13.38
CA ASP A 197 -0.67 3.46 12.21
C ASP A 197 0.79 3.73 11.79
N PRO A 198 1.19 4.96 11.42
CA PRO A 198 2.58 5.23 11.08
C PRO A 198 3.56 5.05 12.25
N LEU A 199 3.15 5.31 13.50
CA LEU A 199 4.00 5.04 14.67
C LEU A 199 4.31 3.55 14.82
N VAL A 200 3.30 2.69 14.67
CA VAL A 200 3.47 1.24 14.71
C VAL A 200 4.35 0.79 13.55
N LEU A 201 4.17 1.31 12.34
CA LEU A 201 5.03 0.98 11.20
C LEU A 201 6.50 1.34 11.47
N ILE A 202 6.80 2.55 11.95
CA ILE A 202 8.16 3.00 12.29
C ILE A 202 8.82 2.06 13.32
N ILE A 203 8.07 1.60 14.32
CA ILE A 203 8.61 0.73 15.38
C ILE A 203 8.72 -0.73 14.91
N PHE A 204 7.70 -1.25 14.23
CA PHE A 204 7.59 -2.68 13.93
C PHE A 204 8.35 -3.10 12.68
N ILE A 205 8.54 -2.24 11.69
CA ILE A 205 9.35 -2.56 10.50
C ILE A 205 10.75 -3.06 10.85
N PRO A 206 11.55 -2.35 11.67
CA PRO A 206 12.88 -2.85 12.05
C PRO A 206 12.79 -4.12 12.91
N ILE A 207 11.74 -4.30 13.70
CA ILE A 207 11.49 -5.52 14.49
C ILE A 207 11.23 -6.71 13.55
N PHE A 208 10.36 -6.55 12.56
CA PHE A 208 10.08 -7.59 11.58
C PHE A 208 11.35 -7.98 10.80
N GLU A 209 12.15 -7.01 10.38
CA GLU A 209 13.39 -7.24 9.62
C GLU A 209 14.51 -7.88 10.43
N LYS A 210 14.75 -7.39 11.64
CA LYS A 210 15.93 -7.78 12.43
C LYS A 210 15.64 -8.95 13.35
N ILE A 211 14.39 -9.15 13.76
CA ILE A 211 14.02 -10.13 14.78
C ILE A 211 13.14 -11.22 14.17
N ILE A 212 11.97 -10.86 13.63
CA ILE A 212 10.95 -11.85 13.26
C ILE A 212 11.38 -12.68 12.04
N TYR A 213 11.81 -12.04 10.94
CA TYR A 213 12.21 -12.79 9.74
C TYR A 213 13.47 -13.64 9.94
N PRO A 214 14.54 -13.15 10.60
CA PRO A 214 15.69 -13.99 10.93
C PRO A 214 15.30 -15.16 11.84
N SER A 215 14.38 -14.96 12.79
CA SER A 215 13.89 -16.03 13.66
C SER A 215 13.07 -17.07 12.88
N LEU A 216 12.16 -16.65 12.00
CA LEU A 216 11.42 -17.56 11.11
C LEU A 216 12.36 -18.35 10.20
N ARG A 217 13.43 -17.72 9.69
CA ARG A 217 14.47 -18.38 8.90
C ARG A 217 15.25 -19.40 9.74
N ARG A 218 15.57 -19.09 11.00
CA ARG A 218 16.21 -20.05 11.94
C ARG A 218 15.31 -21.27 12.23
N LEU A 219 13.99 -21.07 12.22
CA LEU A 219 12.99 -22.13 12.39
C LEU A 219 12.67 -22.87 11.06
N ASN A 220 13.40 -22.60 9.96
CA ASN A 220 13.15 -23.15 8.63
C ASN A 220 11.73 -22.90 8.08
N ILE A 221 11.03 -21.87 8.56
CA ILE A 221 9.71 -21.49 8.06
C ILE A 221 9.88 -20.52 6.90
N ASN A 222 9.65 -21.02 5.68
CA ASN A 222 9.62 -20.20 4.48
C ASN A 222 8.36 -19.34 4.44
N PHE A 223 8.47 -18.08 4.84
CA PHE A 223 7.36 -17.13 4.87
C PHE A 223 7.00 -16.63 3.45
N LYS A 224 6.32 -17.50 2.70
CA LYS A 224 5.90 -17.28 1.30
C LYS A 224 4.97 -16.06 1.16
N PRO A 225 4.97 -15.37 0.00
CA PRO A 225 4.10 -14.21 -0.23
C PRO A 225 2.62 -14.46 0.02
N ILE A 226 2.09 -15.63 -0.35
CA ILE A 226 0.67 -15.96 -0.10
C ILE A 226 0.35 -16.11 1.39
N LEU A 227 1.28 -16.67 2.19
CA LEU A 227 1.10 -16.84 3.63
C LEU A 227 1.08 -15.48 4.35
N ARG A 228 1.92 -14.53 3.89
CA ARG A 228 1.91 -13.14 4.38
C ARG A 228 0.55 -12.49 4.20
N ILE A 229 -0.03 -12.63 3.00
CA ILE A 229 -1.36 -12.11 2.69
C ILE A 229 -2.39 -12.71 3.63
N THR A 230 -2.43 -14.04 3.78
CA THR A 230 -3.36 -14.71 4.68
C THR A 230 -3.21 -14.26 6.14
N CYS A 231 -1.99 -14.16 6.66
CA CYS A 231 -1.74 -13.64 8.01
C CYS A 231 -2.24 -12.20 8.16
N GLY A 232 -2.00 -11.34 7.16
CA GLY A 232 -2.53 -9.98 7.12
C GLY A 232 -4.04 -9.93 7.23
N PHE A 233 -4.76 -10.72 6.43
CA PHE A 233 -6.22 -10.81 6.51
C PHE A 233 -6.72 -11.31 7.86
N ILE A 234 -6.06 -12.29 8.47
CA ILE A 234 -6.42 -12.78 9.82
C ILE A 234 -6.29 -11.66 10.85
N VAL A 235 -5.16 -10.94 10.85
CA VAL A 235 -4.93 -9.83 11.80
C VAL A 235 -5.92 -8.69 11.55
N ALA A 236 -6.26 -8.38 10.30
CA ALA A 236 -7.28 -7.38 9.98
C ALA A 236 -8.66 -7.79 10.49
N SER A 237 -9.05 -9.06 10.32
CA SER A 237 -10.31 -9.58 10.85
C SER A 237 -10.38 -9.51 12.37
N LEU A 238 -9.28 -9.82 13.06
CA LEU A 238 -9.19 -9.66 14.52
C LEU A 238 -9.31 -8.18 14.94
N ALA A 239 -8.74 -7.26 14.16
CA ALA A 239 -8.86 -5.83 14.42
C ALA A 239 -10.31 -5.34 14.30
N ILE A 240 -11.04 -5.77 13.26
CA ILE A 240 -12.46 -5.42 13.09
C ILE A 240 -13.33 -6.07 14.18
N ALA A 241 -13.04 -7.32 14.56
CA ALA A 241 -13.71 -7.97 15.69
C ALA A 241 -13.50 -7.19 16.99
N TRP A 242 -12.28 -6.72 17.26
CA TRP A 242 -11.99 -5.85 18.40
C TRP A 242 -12.78 -4.53 18.34
N THR A 243 -12.79 -3.86 17.18
CA THR A 243 -13.58 -2.64 16.98
C THR A 243 -15.07 -2.85 17.27
N ALA A 244 -15.63 -4.00 16.88
CA ALA A 244 -17.02 -4.35 17.17
C ALA A 244 -17.27 -4.56 18.68
N ILE A 245 -16.33 -5.20 19.39
CA ILE A 245 -16.38 -5.33 20.86
C ILE A 245 -16.35 -3.95 21.51
N VAL A 246 -15.46 -3.07 21.07
CA VAL A 246 -15.39 -1.69 21.57
C VAL A 246 -16.71 -0.94 21.30
N GLN A 247 -17.31 -1.11 20.13
CA GLN A 247 -18.61 -0.51 19.84
C GLN A 247 -19.71 -1.02 20.78
N HIS A 248 -19.72 -2.32 21.06
CA HIS A 248 -20.65 -2.90 22.02
C HIS A 248 -20.42 -2.35 23.43
N LEU A 249 -19.18 -2.16 23.85
CA LEU A 249 -18.85 -1.55 25.15
C LEU A 249 -19.29 -0.08 25.22
N ILE A 250 -19.16 0.69 24.13
CA ILE A 250 -19.65 2.07 24.05
C ILE A 250 -21.17 2.10 24.27
N TYR A 251 -21.90 1.21 23.60
CA TYR A 251 -23.36 1.10 23.78
C TYR A 251 -23.74 0.61 25.18
N SER A 252 -22.86 -0.15 25.82
CA SER A 252 -23.10 -0.73 27.15
C SER A 252 -22.62 0.14 28.32
N THR A 253 -22.10 1.34 28.08
CA THR A 253 -21.55 2.23 29.11
C THR A 253 -22.35 3.54 29.16
N GLY A 254 -22.80 3.96 30.34
CA GLY A 254 -23.54 5.21 30.53
C GLY A 254 -22.70 6.48 30.26
N PRO A 255 -23.33 7.68 30.15
CA PRO A 255 -24.72 7.98 30.51
C PRO A 255 -25.73 8.00 29.35
N ASN A 256 -25.30 7.86 28.08
CA ASN A 256 -26.19 7.92 26.92
C ASN A 256 -26.28 6.54 26.25
N TYR A 257 -27.12 5.67 26.82
CA TYR A 257 -27.28 4.27 26.42
C TYR A 257 -28.18 4.10 25.19
N SER A 258 -29.03 5.08 24.93
CA SER A 258 -29.91 5.13 23.78
C SER A 258 -29.60 6.43 23.06
N PHE A 259 -29.23 6.36 21.78
CA PHE A 259 -29.09 7.53 20.88
C PHE A 259 -30.45 8.24 20.65
N THR A 260 -31.36 8.17 21.61
CA THR A 260 -32.55 9.02 21.72
C THR A 260 -32.08 10.43 21.96
N THR A 261 -31.91 11.11 20.83
CA THR A 261 -32.17 12.52 20.53
C THR A 261 -33.12 13.24 21.50
N GLU A 262 -32.75 13.38 22.77
CA GLU A 262 -33.12 14.57 23.50
C GLU A 262 -31.97 15.58 23.35
N PRO A 263 -32.22 16.76 22.75
CA PRO A 263 -31.24 17.83 22.72
C PRO A 263 -30.99 18.22 24.18
N CYS A 264 -29.83 17.85 24.70
CA CYS A 264 -29.50 18.10 26.10
C CYS A 264 -29.48 19.62 26.35
N SER A 265 -30.59 20.12 26.88
CA SER A 265 -30.86 21.55 27.11
C SER A 265 -30.33 22.05 28.46
N THR A 266 -29.62 21.20 29.21
CA THR A 266 -29.06 21.55 30.52
C THR A 266 -27.56 21.27 30.60
N SER A 267 -26.86 22.17 31.27
CA SER A 267 -25.41 22.32 31.40
C SER A 267 -24.64 21.14 32.05
N LYS A 268 -25.28 19.99 32.28
CA LYS A 268 -24.70 18.82 32.97
C LYS A 268 -24.70 17.53 32.14
N CYS A 269 -24.93 17.61 30.84
CA CYS A 269 -25.00 16.44 29.98
C CYS A 269 -23.66 16.18 29.29
N GLN A 270 -22.95 15.13 29.70
CA GLN A 270 -21.74 14.70 29.00
C GLN A 270 -22.14 14.13 27.64
N LYS A 271 -21.68 14.78 26.56
CA LYS A 271 -21.93 14.37 25.16
C LYS A 271 -21.26 13.04 24.79
N PHE A 272 -20.42 12.51 25.67
CA PHE A 272 -19.59 11.32 25.47
C PHE A 272 -19.87 10.29 26.57
N ASN A 273 -19.76 9.01 26.22
CA ASN A 273 -19.86 7.92 27.18
C ASN A 273 -18.59 7.85 28.03
N ASN A 274 -18.70 7.37 29.27
CA ASN A 274 -17.58 7.29 30.20
C ASN A 274 -16.68 6.08 29.91
N ILE A 275 -16.21 5.99 28.67
CA ILE A 275 -15.28 4.98 28.17
C ILE A 275 -14.10 5.70 27.55
N THR A 276 -12.89 5.35 27.96
CA THR A 276 -11.67 6.00 27.46
C THR A 276 -11.41 5.57 26.02
N VAL A 277 -11.04 6.53 25.18
CA VAL A 277 -10.67 6.30 23.77
C VAL A 277 -9.52 5.30 23.59
N ALA A 278 -8.72 5.07 24.65
CA ALA A 278 -7.63 4.12 24.68
C ALA A 278 -8.04 2.68 24.30
N TRP A 279 -9.31 2.30 24.49
CA TRP A 279 -9.83 1.01 24.07
C TRP A 279 -9.80 0.80 22.55
N GLN A 280 -9.70 1.86 21.75
CA GLN A 280 -9.52 1.77 20.29
C GLN A 280 -8.06 1.51 19.87
N ILE A 281 -7.07 1.76 20.73
CA ILE A 281 -5.64 1.61 20.38
C ILE A 281 -5.33 0.23 19.78
N PRO A 282 -5.84 -0.91 20.32
CA PRO A 282 -5.58 -2.22 19.74
C PRO A 282 -6.14 -2.37 18.32
N SER A 283 -7.25 -1.72 17.96
CA SER A 283 -7.76 -1.74 16.58
C SER A 283 -6.76 -1.11 15.61
N TYR A 284 -6.29 0.11 15.92
CA TYR A 284 -5.31 0.82 15.09
C TYR A 284 -3.98 0.04 15.00
N PHE A 285 -3.53 -0.51 16.12
CA PHE A 285 -2.31 -1.31 16.20
C PHE A 285 -2.37 -2.59 15.34
N LEU A 286 -3.47 -3.35 15.44
CA LEU A 286 -3.65 -4.58 14.66
C LEU A 286 -3.79 -4.29 13.16
N ILE A 287 -4.52 -3.22 12.79
CA ILE A 287 -4.61 -2.77 11.38
C ILE A 287 -3.22 -2.44 10.83
N ALA A 288 -2.39 -1.73 11.60
CA ALA A 288 -1.03 -1.36 11.20
C ALA A 288 -0.11 -2.58 11.03
N ILE A 289 -0.16 -3.55 11.94
CA ILE A 289 0.59 -4.81 11.79
C ILE A 289 0.12 -5.59 10.57
N SER A 290 -1.20 -5.67 10.37
CA SER A 290 -1.77 -6.34 9.19
C SER A 290 -1.25 -5.74 7.89
N ARG A 291 -1.09 -4.41 7.85
CA ARG A 291 -0.53 -3.68 6.72
C ARG A 291 0.95 -4.00 6.50
N ASP A 292 1.78 -3.94 7.55
CA ASP A 292 3.22 -4.23 7.44
C ASP A 292 3.48 -5.64 6.90
N VAL A 293 2.77 -6.63 7.44
CA VAL A 293 2.90 -8.03 7.03
C VAL A 293 2.57 -8.22 5.53
N GLN A 294 1.59 -7.47 5.01
CA GLN A 294 1.17 -7.56 3.61
C GLN A 294 2.04 -6.74 2.64
N CYS A 295 2.48 -5.55 3.05
CA CYS A 295 3.17 -4.61 2.16
C CYS A 295 4.54 -5.14 1.68
N ARG A 296 5.11 -6.14 2.38
CA ARG A 296 6.38 -6.80 2.01
C ARG A 296 6.24 -7.85 0.90
N PHE A 297 5.37 -7.61 -0.07
CA PHE A 297 5.12 -8.47 -1.23
C PHE A 297 6.31 -8.50 -2.22
N THR A 298 7.24 -7.54 -2.15
CA THR A 298 8.23 -7.29 -3.22
C THR A 298 9.70 -7.55 -2.87
N GLU A 299 10.05 -7.95 -1.64
CA GLU A 299 11.45 -7.88 -1.19
C GLU A 299 12.30 -9.17 -1.25
N HIS A 300 11.81 -10.32 -1.73
CA HIS A 300 12.64 -11.54 -1.84
C HIS A 300 12.47 -12.29 -3.18
#